data_AF-A0A2G6DMX6-F1
#
_entry.id   AF-A0A2G6DMX6-F1
#
_cell.length_a   1.000
_cell.length_b   1.000
_cell.length_c   1.000
_cell.angle_alpha   90.00
_cell.angle_beta   90.00
_cell.angle_gamma   90.00
#
_symmetry.space_group_name_H-M   'P 1'
#
loop_
_entity.id
_entity.type
_entity.pdbx_description
1 polymer ?
#
loop_
_entity_poly.entity_id
_entity_poly.type
_entity_poly.pdbx_seq_one_letter_code
_entity_poly.pdbx_strand_id
1 'polypeptide(L)' 'MAKNIRIMISDITNPWFNLATEDWIFGELDSDCHTLFLWRNAETVVIGRNQNPWVECKTD' A
#
# COMPACT_ATOMS: atom_id res chain seq x y z
N MET A 1 19.10 -22.09 -0.15
CA MET A 1 18.03 -22.06 -1.18
C MET A 1 17.84 -20.61 -1.59
N ALA A 2 17.72 -20.31 -2.87
CA ALA A 2 17.39 -18.96 -3.31
C ALA A 2 15.98 -18.62 -2.79
N LYS A 3 15.82 -17.52 -2.05
CA LYS A 3 14.49 -17.05 -1.64
C LYS A 3 13.72 -16.64 -2.89
N ASN A 4 12.48 -17.13 -3.03
CA ASN A 4 11.62 -16.74 -4.13
C ASN A 4 11.27 -15.26 -3.99
N ILE A 5 11.47 -14.49 -5.07
CA ILE A 5 11.13 -13.07 -5.13
C ILE A 5 9.86 -12.92 -5.95
N ARG A 6 8.90 -12.15 -5.43
CA ARG A 6 7.68 -11.76 -6.12
C ARG A 6 7.70 -10.25 -6.35
N ILE A 7 7.40 -9.83 -7.57
CA ILE A 7 7.29 -8.41 -7.94
C ILE A 7 5.88 -8.19 -8.46
N MET A 8 5.18 -7.23 -7.88
CA MET A 8 3.82 -6.83 -8.24
C MET A 8 3.82 -5.33 -8.55
N ILE A 9 3.14 -4.95 -9.63
CA ILE A 9 3.01 -3.56 -10.04
C ILE A 9 1.51 -3.26 -10.21
N SER A 10 1.00 -2.25 -9.52
CA SER A 10 -0.38 -1.81 -9.65
C SER A 10 -0.50 -0.72 -10.71
N ASP A 11 -1.36 -0.95 -11.70
CA ASP A 11 -1.81 0.07 -12.66
C ASP A 11 -2.98 0.90 -12.10
N ILE A 12 -3.49 0.55 -10.91
CA ILE A 12 -4.62 1.22 -10.27
C ILE A 12 -4.12 2.40 -9.44
N THR A 13 -4.75 3.56 -9.63
CA THR A 13 -4.39 4.81 -8.94
C THR A 13 -5.32 5.16 -7.77
N ASN A 14 -6.28 4.28 -7.44
CA ASN A 14 -7.16 4.46 -6.28
C ASN A 14 -6.41 4.12 -4.98
N PRO A 15 -6.28 5.08 -4.04
CA PRO A 15 -5.53 4.86 -2.80
C PRO A 15 -6.12 3.81 -1.88
N TRP A 16 -7.45 3.71 -1.80
CA TRP A 16 -8.10 2.71 -0.95
C TRP A 16 -7.86 1.30 -1.47
N PHE A 17 -7.90 1.12 -2.79
CA PHE A 17 -7.61 -0.16 -3.41
C PHE A 17 -6.16 -0.59 -3.15
N ASN A 18 -5.20 0.32 -3.35
CA ASN A 18 -3.79 -0.01 -3.17
C ASN A 18 -3.44 -0.30 -1.70
N LEU A 19 -3.98 0.46 -0.75
CA LEU A 19 -3.80 0.19 0.69
C LEU A 19 -4.45 -1.14 1.11
N ALA A 20 -5.65 -1.44 0.62
CA ALA A 20 -6.29 -2.73 0.89
C ALA A 20 -5.50 -3.90 0.28
N THR A 21 -4.90 -3.69 -0.89
CA THR A 21 -4.04 -4.67 -1.55
C THR A 21 -2.75 -4.89 -0.75
N GLU A 22 -2.12 -3.83 -0.25
CA GLU A 22 -0.94 -3.92 0.62
C GLU A 22 -1.25 -4.70 1.91
N ASP A 23 -2.37 -4.40 2.58
CA ASP A 23 -2.79 -5.10 3.80
C ASP A 23 -3.07 -6.59 3.54
N TRP A 24 -3.75 -6.92 2.44
CA TRP A 24 -3.97 -8.31 2.02
C TRP A 24 -2.67 -9.03 1.67
N ILE A 25 -1.75 -8.37 0.95
CA ILE A 25 -0.42 -8.90 0.65
C ILE A 25 0.31 -9.27 1.93
N PHE A 26 0.24 -8.40 2.94
CA PHE A 26 0.93 -8.59 4.21
C PHE A 26 0.28 -9.67 5.08
N GLY A 27 -1.05 -9.81 5.06
CA GLY A 27 -1.78 -10.78 5.88
C GLY A 27 -1.84 -12.19 5.29
N GLU A 28 -1.95 -12.33 3.97
CA GLU A 28 -2.37 -13.59 3.33
C GLU A 28 -1.29 -14.25 2.48
N LEU A 29 -0.28 -13.51 2.02
CA LEU A 29 0.76 -14.12 1.18
C LEU A 29 1.81 -14.87 2.00
N ASP A 30 2.34 -15.92 1.37
CA ASP A 30 3.42 -16.74 1.92
C ASP A 30 4.64 -15.90 2.34
N SER A 31 4.99 -15.98 3.62
CA SER A 31 6.10 -15.26 4.24
C SER A 31 7.48 -15.76 3.82
N ASP A 32 7.58 -16.96 3.22
CA ASP A 32 8.85 -17.48 2.69
C ASP A 32 9.26 -16.79 1.37
N CYS A 33 8.36 -16.01 0.78
CA CYS A 33 8.58 -15.22 -0.42
C CYS A 33 8.83 -13.74 -0.09
N HIS A 34 9.89 -13.17 -0.68
CA HIS A 34 10.12 -11.72 -0.60
C HIS A 34 9.26 -11.00 -1.63
N THR A 35 8.31 -10.18 -1.18
CA THR A 35 7.39 -9.46 -2.08
C THR A 35 7.75 -7.98 -2.18
N LEU A 36 7.88 -7.48 -3.41
CA LEU A 36 7.95 -6.07 -3.76
C LEU A 36 6.65 -5.65 -4.42
N PHE A 37 5.96 -4.67 -3.85
CA PHE A 37 4.75 -4.08 -4.42
C PHE A 37 5.01 -2.61 -4.82
N LEU A 38 4.97 -2.32 -6.11
CA LEU A 38 5.09 -0.97 -6.66
C LEU A 38 3.70 -0.43 -7.00
N TRP A 39 3.35 0.72 -6.43
CA TRP A 39 2.05 1.34 -6.63
C TRP A 39 2.14 2.87 -6.53
N ARG A 40 1.14 3.55 -7.06
CA ARG A 40 0.97 5.00 -6.97
C ARG A 40 -0.50 5.35 -6.86
N ASN A 41 -0.81 6.48 -6.23
CA ASN A 41 -2.16 7.02 -6.16
C ASN A 41 -2.32 8.20 -7.12
N ALA A 42 -3.56 8.50 -7.49
CA ALA A 42 -3.94 9.80 -8.02
C ALA A 42 -3.77 10.88 -6.93
N GLU A 43 -4.22 12.11 -7.18
CA GLU A 43 -4.15 13.21 -6.20
C GLU A 43 -4.77 12.79 -4.87
N THR A 44 -3.94 12.61 -3.84
CA THR A 44 -4.34 12.03 -2.56
C THR A 44 -3.36 12.45 -1.47
N VAL A 45 -3.88 12.78 -0.29
CA VAL A 45 -3.10 12.85 0.94
C VAL A 45 -3.36 11.58 1.74
N VAL A 46 -2.32 10.80 1.99
CA VAL A 46 -2.39 9.61 2.85
C VAL A 46 -1.88 10.00 4.23
N ILE A 47 -2.65 9.69 5.26
CA ILE A 47 -2.27 9.91 6.66
C ILE A 47 -2.14 8.57 7.39
N GLY A 48 -1.28 8.53 8.40
CA GLY A 48 -1.09 7.38 9.28
C GLY A 48 -2.25 7.17 10.26
N ARG A 49 -2.33 5.95 10.80
CA ARG A 49 -3.42 5.48 11.68
C ARG A 49 -3.73 6.39 12.87
N ASN A 50 -2.72 7.12 13.38
CA ASN A 50 -2.84 7.94 14.58
C ASN A 50 -2.71 9.45 14.30
N GLN A 51 -2.96 9.88 13.07
CA GLN A 51 -2.95 11.30 12.68
C GLN A 51 -4.36 11.89 12.64
N ASN A 52 -4.48 13.19 12.93
CA ASN A 52 -5.73 13.94 12.82
C ASN A 52 -5.79 14.67 11.46
N PRO A 53 -6.68 14.28 10.53
CA PRO A 53 -6.72 14.87 9.19
C PRO A 53 -6.96 16.38 9.18
N TRP A 54 -7.74 16.92 10.12
CA TRP A 54 -8.08 18.35 10.16
C TRP A 54 -6.92 19.23 10.62
N VAL A 55 -5.94 18.66 11.30
CA VAL A 55 -4.72 19.38 11.74
C VAL A 55 -3.61 19.25 10.72
N GLU A 56 -3.47 18.07 10.12
CA GLU A 56 -2.35 17.73 9.24
C GLU A 56 -2.60 18.09 7.76
N CYS A 57 -3.86 18.27 7.37
CA CYS A 57 -4.25 18.45 5.97
C CYS A 57 -5.20 19.64 5.82
N LYS A 58 -5.05 20.39 4.73
CA LYS A 58 -6.06 21.36 4.30
C LYS A 58 -7.27 20.60 3.75
N THR A 59 -8.34 20.55 4.53
CA THR A 59 -9.56 19.80 4.22
C THR A 59 -10.73 20.69 3.79
N ASP A 60 -10.53 22.01 3.83
CA ASP A 60 -11.49 23.06 3.44
C ASP A 60 -11.10 23.77 2.14
#